data_AF-A0A068RFU4-F1
#
_entry.id   AF-A0A068RFU4-F1
#
_cell.length_a   1.000
_cell.length_b   1.000
_cell.length_c   1.000
_cell.angle_alpha   90.00
_cell.angle_beta   90.00
_cell.angle_gamma   90.00
#
_symmetry.space_group_name_H-M   'P 1'
#
loop_
_entity.id
_entity.type
_entity.pdbx_description
1 polymer ?
#
loop_
_entity_poly.entity_id
_entity_poly.type
_entity_poly.pdbx_seq_one_letter_code
_entity_poly.pdbx_strand_id
1 'polypeptide(L)'
;MSTPTSAASAGVSTEPMPSVPTATSVSAGVSYEPVPLATATSSVSLAALKRKRSSSSLAGDSIEPVPTATADSSSSSFSSSSAPVSSSSSSSSSSSSTSSSASASSYSSTTHPPKRVRLNEGTATTSASVSPSTSSDHGDDDGDDDDIQDPWAMFDGWNTLGGPKCNKEFKWKTVQPDLVELFGADSSTMKQLKGRATGVNVGLVDDKAIMVDGPSEKVDKLLEIMQQLLVVLGPAPTNYITITIQGIDINAKMTALKQCVGKLARPVAPEKLHFSVGKTSGAWSAEQVCQLAHDLGKYLNQRTTALSSNTSFLCDEVAFTNINSNIQALGVVPSDSNSPAHQAIGELQDVLGGRSGLTMVTTPHVTILNKGKTKIVGSDLKDFTTAIATANGQDGFLGPLTLEKVVVSRSTNNIKSKNRGYFTLWEMKL
;
A
#
# COMPACT_ATOMS: atom_id res chain seq x y z
N MET A 1 39.82 53.24 42.74
CA MET A 1 40.49 54.30 41.95
C MET A 1 41.01 53.64 40.70
N SER A 2 40.29 53.85 39.62
CA SER A 2 40.47 53.19 38.33
C SER A 2 40.67 54.28 37.29
N THR A 3 41.72 54.16 36.49
CA THR A 3 41.96 54.98 35.30
C THR A 3 42.53 54.09 34.18
N PRO A 4 42.32 54.48 32.90
CA PRO A 4 41.91 53.51 31.90
C PRO A 4 42.71 53.57 30.57
N THR A 5 42.28 52.72 29.64
CA THR A 5 42.30 52.87 28.16
C THR A 5 43.63 52.77 27.39
N SER A 6 43.70 51.76 26.51
CA SER A 6 44.12 51.94 25.11
C SER A 6 43.47 50.88 24.23
N ALA A 7 42.85 51.34 23.14
CA ALA A 7 42.06 50.58 22.20
C ALA A 7 42.92 50.05 21.04
N ALA A 8 42.69 48.81 20.63
CA ALA A 8 43.20 48.25 19.38
C ALA A 8 42.10 48.33 18.32
N SER A 9 42.46 48.92 17.19
CA SER A 9 41.61 49.24 16.04
C SER A 9 41.30 48.01 15.19
N ALA A 10 40.07 47.95 14.69
CA ALA A 10 39.53 46.94 13.79
C ALA A 10 39.97 47.21 12.34
N GLY A 11 40.56 46.21 11.69
CA GLY A 11 40.74 46.17 10.24
C GLY A 11 39.53 45.49 9.58
N VAL A 12 38.67 46.28 8.95
CA VAL A 12 37.60 45.81 8.06
C VAL A 12 38.22 45.56 6.69
N SER A 13 38.18 44.31 6.23
CA SER A 13 38.54 43.94 4.86
C SER A 13 37.24 43.74 4.06
N THR A 14 36.99 44.63 3.11
CA THR A 14 35.89 44.54 2.15
C THR A 14 36.35 43.73 0.93
N GLU A 15 35.84 42.51 0.78
CA GLU A 15 35.89 41.79 -0.51
C GLU A 15 34.70 42.18 -1.41
N PRO A 16 34.91 42.33 -2.73
CA PRO A 16 33.84 42.62 -3.68
C PRO A 16 33.04 41.37 -4.05
N MET A 17 31.71 41.51 -4.11
CA MET A 17 30.80 40.46 -4.58
C MET A 17 30.97 40.20 -6.09
N PRO A 18 30.91 38.93 -6.54
CA PRO A 18 30.84 38.61 -7.96
C PRO A 18 29.45 38.92 -8.54
N SER A 19 29.47 39.47 -9.75
CA SER A 19 28.34 39.96 -10.52
C SER A 19 27.39 38.83 -10.95
N VAL A 20 26.09 39.12 -10.86
CA VAL A 20 24.97 38.29 -11.35
C VAL A 20 24.95 38.29 -12.89
N PRO A 21 24.88 37.13 -13.58
CA PRO A 21 24.64 37.11 -15.02
C PRO A 21 23.15 37.29 -15.32
N THR A 22 22.87 38.32 -16.12
CA THR A 22 21.58 38.66 -16.71
C THR A 22 21.15 37.58 -17.72
N ALA A 23 20.00 36.96 -17.52
CA ALA A 23 19.40 36.02 -18.46
C ALA A 23 18.76 36.79 -19.64
N THR A 24 19.29 36.58 -20.84
CA THR A 24 18.71 37.05 -22.11
C THR A 24 17.64 36.06 -22.56
N SER A 25 16.40 36.53 -22.71
CA SER A 25 15.29 35.74 -23.25
C SER A 25 15.39 35.66 -24.78
N VAL A 26 15.48 34.43 -25.30
CA VAL A 26 15.30 34.15 -26.73
C VAL A 26 14.02 33.33 -26.88
N SER A 27 12.99 33.97 -27.39
CA SER A 27 11.70 33.35 -27.71
C SER A 27 11.81 32.59 -29.04
N ALA A 28 11.91 31.26 -28.97
CA ALA A 28 11.70 30.38 -30.11
C ALA A 28 10.30 29.76 -29.99
N GLY A 29 9.38 30.21 -30.84
CA GLY A 29 8.05 29.63 -30.98
C GLY A 29 8.13 28.29 -31.71
N VAL A 30 7.80 27.21 -31.01
CA VAL A 30 7.56 25.89 -31.62
C VAL A 30 6.07 25.59 -31.48
N SER A 31 5.39 25.60 -32.63
CA SER A 31 4.01 25.20 -32.79
C SER A 31 3.92 23.67 -32.68
N TYR A 32 3.10 23.18 -31.75
CA TYR A 32 2.73 21.76 -31.67
C TYR A 32 1.30 21.60 -32.16
N GLU A 33 1.14 20.90 -33.28
CA GLU A 33 -0.14 20.35 -33.72
C GLU A 33 -0.59 19.22 -32.77
N PRO A 34 -1.89 19.12 -32.44
CA PRO A 34 -2.41 18.01 -31.64
C PRO A 34 -2.61 16.75 -32.51
N VAL A 35 -1.90 15.68 -32.16
CA VAL A 35 -2.16 14.32 -32.67
C VAL A 35 -3.43 13.77 -32.00
N PRO A 36 -4.39 13.19 -32.75
CA PRO A 36 -5.65 12.73 -32.19
C PRO A 36 -5.49 11.49 -31.29
N LEU A 37 -6.18 11.56 -30.16
CA LEU A 37 -6.31 10.53 -29.14
C LEU A 37 -7.09 9.33 -29.70
N ALA A 38 -6.42 8.19 -29.90
CA ALA A 38 -7.07 6.94 -30.28
C ALA A 38 -7.69 6.25 -29.05
N THR A 39 -9.01 6.26 -28.98
CA THR A 39 -9.80 5.48 -28.01
C THR A 39 -9.69 4.00 -28.35
N ALA A 40 -8.91 3.23 -27.58
CA ALA A 40 -8.85 1.79 -27.71
C ALA A 40 -9.93 1.13 -26.81
N THR A 41 -11.11 0.93 -27.36
CA THR A 41 -12.10 -0.02 -26.81
C THR A 41 -11.71 -1.44 -27.26
N SER A 42 -11.15 -2.23 -26.35
CA SER A 42 -10.90 -3.65 -26.60
C SER A 42 -12.02 -4.49 -26.00
N SER A 43 -13.11 -4.63 -26.75
CA SER A 43 -14.08 -5.72 -26.56
C SER A 43 -13.57 -6.97 -27.28
N VAL A 44 -13.00 -7.92 -26.54
CA VAL A 44 -12.65 -9.23 -27.11
C VAL A 44 -13.91 -10.08 -27.13
N SER A 45 -14.57 -10.10 -28.29
CA SER A 45 -15.65 -11.04 -28.59
C SER A 45 -15.06 -12.43 -28.85
N LEU A 46 -15.58 -13.42 -28.12
CA LEU A 46 -15.11 -14.80 -28.08
C LEU A 46 -15.74 -15.58 -29.24
N ALA A 47 -15.24 -15.42 -30.47
CA ALA A 47 -15.62 -16.27 -31.60
C ALA A 47 -14.53 -16.36 -32.67
N ALA A 48 -14.34 -17.58 -33.18
CA ALA A 48 -13.58 -17.96 -34.37
C ALA A 48 -12.06 -18.14 -34.23
N LEU A 49 -11.64 -19.35 -33.81
CA LEU A 49 -10.46 -19.97 -34.40
C LEU A 49 -10.67 -21.48 -34.61
N LYS A 50 -11.11 -21.81 -35.82
CA LYS A 50 -11.16 -23.15 -36.39
C LYS A 50 -10.15 -23.18 -37.55
N ARG A 51 -8.97 -23.76 -37.34
CA ARG A 51 -8.06 -24.35 -38.36
C ARG A 51 -6.80 -24.85 -37.62
N LYS A 52 -6.61 -26.17 -37.51
CA LYS A 52 -6.01 -27.12 -38.46
C LYS A 52 -4.55 -27.36 -38.09
N ARG A 53 -4.36 -28.41 -37.27
CA ARG A 53 -3.05 -29.02 -36.97
C ARG A 53 -2.53 -29.71 -38.22
N SER A 54 -1.25 -29.52 -38.49
CA SER A 54 -0.42 -30.47 -39.24
C SER A 54 0.84 -30.77 -38.42
N SER A 55 1.03 -32.06 -38.24
CA SER A 55 2.07 -32.78 -37.51
C SER A 55 3.45 -32.66 -38.14
N SER A 56 4.49 -32.67 -37.30
CA SER A 56 5.72 -33.39 -37.62
C SER A 56 6.35 -33.94 -36.33
N SER A 57 6.58 -35.24 -36.37
CA SER A 57 7.23 -36.11 -35.39
C SER A 57 8.73 -36.19 -35.65
N LEU A 58 9.54 -36.36 -34.60
CA LEU A 58 10.87 -37.01 -34.54
C LEU A 58 11.21 -37.09 -33.03
N ALA A 59 11.12 -38.24 -32.35
CA ALA A 59 12.07 -39.37 -32.25
C ALA A 59 13.35 -39.07 -31.43
N GLY A 60 13.64 -39.93 -30.44
CA GLY A 60 14.89 -40.01 -29.65
C GLY A 60 14.63 -40.23 -28.15
N ASP A 61 14.43 -41.48 -27.71
CA ASP A 61 15.40 -42.34 -26.97
C ASP A 61 15.79 -41.82 -25.56
N SER A 62 15.36 -42.43 -24.45
CA SER A 62 15.71 -43.76 -23.87
C SER A 62 16.90 -43.67 -22.89
N ILE A 63 16.62 -43.70 -21.57
CA ILE A 63 17.53 -44.22 -20.51
C ILE A 63 16.67 -44.79 -19.35
N GLU A 64 17.05 -46.00 -18.92
CA GLU A 64 16.48 -46.87 -17.87
C GLU A 64 16.60 -46.36 -16.41
N PRO A 65 15.84 -46.98 -15.47
CA PRO A 65 15.79 -46.64 -14.04
C PRO A 65 16.55 -47.65 -13.14
N VAL A 66 16.97 -47.21 -11.94
CA VAL A 66 17.36 -48.09 -10.81
C VAL A 66 17.06 -47.39 -9.46
N PRO A 67 17.01 -48.09 -8.30
CA PRO A 67 15.77 -48.30 -7.55
C PRO A 67 15.77 -47.64 -6.16
N THR A 68 14.58 -47.32 -5.65
CA THR A 68 14.41 -46.84 -4.27
C THR A 68 13.95 -48.00 -3.38
N ALA A 69 14.75 -48.29 -2.36
CA ALA A 69 14.46 -49.28 -1.34
C ALA A 69 13.29 -48.84 -0.45
N THR A 70 12.40 -49.80 -0.20
CA THR A 70 11.32 -49.83 0.79
C THR A 70 11.86 -49.98 2.20
N ALA A 71 11.29 -49.25 3.16
CA ALA A 71 11.29 -49.63 4.56
C ALA A 71 9.93 -49.29 5.17
N ASP A 72 9.25 -50.35 5.59
CA ASP A 72 8.00 -50.41 6.33
C ASP A 72 8.08 -49.72 7.69
N SER A 73 6.96 -49.15 8.14
CA SER A 73 6.60 -49.06 9.56
C SER A 73 5.09 -48.90 9.71
N SER A 74 4.43 -50.05 9.72
CA SER A 74 3.43 -50.51 10.70
C SER A 74 2.57 -49.46 11.46
N SER A 75 1.30 -49.43 11.08
CA SER A 75 0.10 -49.62 11.93
C SER A 75 0.15 -49.30 13.43
N SER A 76 -0.75 -48.41 13.86
CA SER A 76 -1.63 -48.71 14.99
C SER A 76 -3.01 -48.08 14.81
N SER A 77 -3.97 -48.99 14.84
CA SER A 77 -5.42 -48.81 14.93
C SER A 77 -5.83 -48.39 16.34
N PHE A 78 -6.79 -47.47 16.48
CA PHE A 78 -7.71 -47.49 17.63
C PHE A 78 -9.13 -47.11 17.22
N SER A 79 -10.03 -47.83 17.87
CA SER A 79 -11.42 -48.08 17.52
C SER A 79 -12.39 -46.99 17.96
N SER A 80 -13.45 -46.86 17.15
CA SER A 80 -14.87 -46.81 17.50
C SER A 80 -15.28 -46.43 18.93
N SER A 81 -16.12 -45.42 19.04
CA SER A 81 -17.21 -45.38 20.03
C SER A 81 -18.38 -44.57 19.49
N SER A 82 -19.48 -45.28 19.24
CA SER A 82 -20.80 -44.77 18.92
C SER A 82 -21.55 -44.40 20.20
N ALA A 83 -22.36 -43.33 20.20
CA ALA A 83 -23.68 -43.34 20.83
C ALA A 83 -24.50 -42.08 20.41
N PRO A 84 -25.85 -42.19 20.36
CA PRO A 84 -26.76 -41.23 19.72
C PRO A 84 -27.53 -40.37 20.73
N VAL A 85 -28.02 -39.21 20.29
CA VAL A 85 -29.10 -38.39 20.89
C VAL A 85 -29.36 -37.22 19.92
N SER A 86 -30.52 -36.63 19.72
CA SER A 86 -31.92 -36.96 19.97
C SER A 86 -32.70 -36.03 19.05
N SER A 87 -33.82 -36.53 18.53
CA SER A 87 -34.84 -35.79 17.81
C SER A 87 -35.50 -34.70 18.66
N SER A 88 -35.74 -33.52 18.10
CA SER A 88 -36.90 -32.71 18.45
C SER A 88 -37.37 -31.89 17.26
N SER A 89 -38.56 -32.28 16.81
CA SER A 89 -39.50 -31.55 15.99
C SER A 89 -40.06 -30.32 16.70
N SER A 90 -40.24 -29.21 15.99
CA SER A 90 -41.40 -28.35 16.17
C SER A 90 -41.74 -27.61 14.88
N SER A 91 -42.98 -27.83 14.48
CA SER A 91 -43.72 -27.27 13.37
C SER A 91 -44.43 -25.96 13.75
N SER A 92 -45.04 -25.34 12.74
CA SER A 92 -45.98 -24.20 12.72
C SER A 92 -45.31 -22.82 12.69
N SER A 93 -45.74 -21.85 11.87
CA SER A 93 -47.08 -21.61 11.32
C SER A 93 -47.04 -20.81 10.02
N SER A 94 -48.15 -20.92 9.31
CA SER A 94 -48.48 -20.54 7.96
C SER A 94 -48.92 -19.08 7.75
N SER A 95 -48.81 -18.66 6.48
CA SER A 95 -49.73 -17.80 5.69
C SER A 95 -49.92 -16.33 6.08
N SER A 96 -49.62 -15.42 5.15
CA SER A 96 -50.66 -14.81 4.30
C SER A 96 -50.08 -13.90 3.21
N SER A 97 -50.73 -14.01 2.06
CA SER A 97 -50.58 -13.31 0.79
C SER A 97 -50.98 -11.84 0.84
N THR A 98 -50.38 -11.00 0.01
CA THR A 98 -51.12 -10.05 -0.84
C THR A 98 -50.25 -9.56 -2.01
N SER A 99 -50.85 -9.65 -3.19
CA SER A 99 -50.47 -9.02 -4.45
C SER A 99 -50.73 -7.51 -4.43
N SER A 100 -49.97 -6.72 -5.20
CA SER A 100 -50.46 -6.10 -6.46
C SER A 100 -49.54 -4.97 -6.99
N SER A 101 -49.42 -4.98 -8.32
CA SER A 101 -49.41 -3.83 -9.26
C SER A 101 -48.31 -2.78 -9.23
N ALA A 102 -47.40 -2.93 -10.19
CA ALA A 102 -47.10 -1.99 -11.28
C ALA A 102 -47.58 -0.53 -11.16
N SER A 103 -46.64 0.39 -11.35
CA SER A 103 -46.88 1.66 -12.03
C SER A 103 -45.61 2.05 -12.79
N ALA A 104 -45.72 2.03 -14.10
CA ALA A 104 -44.77 2.64 -15.02
C ALA A 104 -44.89 4.16 -14.92
N SER A 105 -43.76 4.86 -14.91
CA SER A 105 -43.70 6.25 -15.35
C SER A 105 -42.49 6.44 -16.26
N SER A 106 -42.85 6.94 -17.43
CA SER A 106 -42.05 7.20 -18.61
C SER A 106 -41.24 8.49 -18.51
N TYR A 107 -40.02 8.43 -19.05
CA TYR A 107 -39.26 9.44 -19.79
C TYR A 107 -39.45 10.94 -19.47
N SER A 108 -38.34 11.62 -19.20
CA SER A 108 -37.96 12.82 -19.96
C SER A 108 -36.45 13.08 -19.91
N SER A 109 -35.85 12.98 -21.09
CA SER A 109 -34.52 13.49 -21.42
C SER A 109 -34.53 15.01 -21.46
N THR A 110 -33.57 15.68 -20.83
CA THR A 110 -33.08 16.98 -21.30
C THR A 110 -31.57 17.06 -21.15
N THR A 111 -30.90 17.02 -22.29
CA THR A 111 -29.51 17.44 -22.51
C THR A 111 -29.46 18.96 -22.53
N HIS A 112 -28.68 19.61 -21.66
CA HIS A 112 -27.97 20.87 -21.96
C HIS A 112 -26.87 21.14 -20.91
N PRO A 113 -25.62 21.42 -21.33
CA PRO A 113 -24.58 21.96 -20.45
C PRO A 113 -24.64 23.49 -20.45
N PRO A 114 -24.39 24.13 -19.31
CA PRO A 114 -23.45 25.26 -19.29
C PRO A 114 -22.69 25.33 -17.94
N LYS A 115 -21.55 25.98 -17.73
CA LYS A 115 -20.86 27.07 -18.42
C LYS A 115 -19.45 27.11 -17.80
N ARG A 116 -18.42 27.25 -18.63
CA ARG A 116 -17.09 27.73 -18.22
C ARG A 116 -17.25 29.09 -17.54
N VAL A 117 -16.74 29.25 -16.33
CA VAL A 117 -16.42 30.55 -15.75
C VAL A 117 -14.92 30.77 -15.93
N ARG A 118 -14.58 31.80 -16.69
CA ARG A 118 -13.25 32.40 -16.80
C ARG A 118 -13.41 33.90 -16.63
N LEU A 119 -12.34 34.54 -16.14
CA LEU A 119 -12.09 35.98 -15.94
C LEU A 119 -12.54 36.48 -14.54
N ASN A 120 -11.71 37.20 -13.76
CA ASN A 120 -10.71 38.19 -14.16
C ASN A 120 -9.55 38.34 -13.15
N GLU A 121 -8.40 38.70 -13.71
CA GLU A 121 -7.30 39.41 -13.05
C GLU A 121 -7.77 40.80 -12.58
N GLY A 122 -7.25 41.26 -11.44
CA GLY A 122 -7.48 42.59 -10.91
C GLY A 122 -6.44 42.92 -9.85
N THR A 123 -5.33 43.51 -10.29
CA THR A 123 -4.29 44.11 -9.47
C THR A 123 -4.78 45.42 -8.84
N ALA A 124 -4.70 45.59 -7.52
CA ALA A 124 -4.37 46.86 -6.89
C ALA A 124 -4.05 46.69 -5.38
N THR A 125 -2.90 47.25 -5.05
CA THR A 125 -2.23 47.48 -3.77
C THR A 125 -3.08 48.24 -2.74
N THR A 126 -3.05 47.84 -1.47
CA THR A 126 -2.98 48.78 -0.33
C THR A 126 -2.40 48.10 0.90
N SER A 127 -1.33 48.70 1.40
CA SER A 127 -0.64 48.40 2.65
C SER A 127 -1.50 48.76 3.86
N ALA A 128 -1.55 47.86 4.85
CA ALA A 128 -1.84 48.23 6.23
C ALA A 128 -1.13 47.26 7.18
N SER A 129 -0.18 47.80 7.95
CA SER A 129 0.49 47.12 9.03
C SER A 129 -0.51 46.87 10.17
N VAL A 130 -0.67 45.61 10.57
CA VAL A 130 -1.37 45.24 11.80
C VAL A 130 -0.42 44.38 12.62
N SER A 131 -0.09 44.90 13.79
CA SER A 131 0.75 44.25 14.80
C SER A 131 0.13 42.92 15.28
N PRO A 132 0.91 41.85 15.49
CA PRO A 132 0.38 40.62 16.05
C PRO A 132 0.26 40.78 17.57
N SER A 133 -0.96 41.04 18.02
CA SER A 133 -1.32 40.95 19.43
C SER A 133 -1.43 39.48 19.82
N THR A 134 -0.58 39.11 20.76
CA THR A 134 -0.56 37.83 21.48
C THR A 134 -1.85 37.64 22.28
N SER A 135 -2.69 36.70 21.88
CA SER A 135 -3.62 36.02 22.78
C SER A 135 -3.56 34.53 22.48
N SER A 136 -2.68 33.87 23.23
CA SER A 136 -2.59 32.43 23.38
C SER A 136 -3.86 31.93 24.06
N ASP A 137 -4.88 31.68 23.25
CA ASP A 137 -6.04 30.90 23.65
C ASP A 137 -5.63 29.43 23.50
N HIS A 138 -5.35 28.78 24.63
CA HIS A 138 -5.12 27.34 24.73
C HIS A 138 -6.47 26.65 24.50
N GLY A 139 -6.82 26.45 23.23
CA GLY A 139 -7.73 25.39 22.87
C GLY A 139 -7.02 24.08 23.18
N ASP A 140 -7.54 23.36 24.16
CA ASP A 140 -7.26 21.96 24.41
C ASP A 140 -7.68 21.17 23.17
N ASP A 141 -6.82 21.19 22.15
CA ASP A 141 -6.91 20.35 20.97
C ASP A 141 -6.38 18.98 21.41
N ASP A 142 -7.20 18.27 22.19
CA ASP A 142 -7.06 16.84 22.52
C ASP A 142 -7.27 15.97 21.26
N GLY A 143 -6.77 16.44 20.12
CA GLY A 143 -6.60 15.62 18.95
C GLY A 143 -5.60 14.55 19.34
N ASP A 144 -6.11 13.32 19.51
CA ASP A 144 -5.36 12.09 19.29
C ASP A 144 -4.87 12.10 17.82
N ASP A 145 -4.03 13.07 17.47
CA ASP A 145 -3.28 13.07 16.23
C ASP A 145 -2.51 11.76 16.27
N ASP A 146 -2.81 10.89 15.31
CA ASP A 146 -2.12 9.64 15.03
C ASP A 146 -0.67 9.99 14.64
N ASP A 147 0.08 10.46 15.63
CA ASP A 147 1.43 10.96 15.52
C ASP A 147 2.28 9.80 15.03
N ILE A 148 2.99 10.06 13.95
CA ILE A 148 4.00 9.13 13.44
C ILE A 148 4.93 8.81 14.61
N GLN A 149 4.79 7.60 15.14
CA GLN A 149 5.45 7.22 16.38
C GLN A 149 6.94 7.50 16.27
N ASP A 150 7.46 8.39 17.12
CA ASP A 150 8.88 8.71 17.14
C ASP A 150 9.66 7.40 17.39
N PRO A 151 10.44 6.91 16.42
CA PRO A 151 11.19 5.66 16.57
C PRO A 151 12.16 5.71 17.76
N TRP A 152 12.56 6.91 18.21
CA TRP A 152 13.44 7.06 19.36
C TRP A 152 12.76 6.84 20.71
N ALA A 153 11.43 7.03 20.80
CA ALA A 153 10.65 6.72 22.00
C ALA A 153 10.59 5.21 22.28
N MET A 154 10.85 4.36 21.27
CA MET A 154 10.92 2.91 21.45
C MET A 154 12.10 2.44 22.33
N PHE A 155 13.01 3.34 22.72
CA PHE A 155 14.05 3.07 23.73
C PHE A 155 13.54 3.18 25.18
N ASP A 156 12.28 3.54 25.39
CA ASP A 156 11.68 3.54 26.72
C ASP A 156 11.71 2.13 27.31
N GLY A 157 12.17 2.02 28.56
CA GLY A 157 12.40 0.72 29.21
C GLY A 157 13.65 -0.03 28.73
N TRP A 158 14.50 0.53 27.87
CA TRP A 158 15.69 -0.16 27.32
C TRP A 158 16.58 -0.82 28.39
N ASN A 159 16.76 -0.15 29.53
CA ASN A 159 17.64 -0.63 30.60
C ASN A 159 17.10 -1.85 31.36
N THR A 160 15.82 -2.19 31.21
CA THR A 160 15.23 -3.39 31.84
C THR A 160 15.36 -4.64 30.97
N LEU A 161 15.69 -4.48 29.68
CA LEU A 161 15.86 -5.58 28.74
C LEU A 161 17.19 -6.31 28.97
N GLY A 162 17.16 -7.64 28.93
CA GLY A 162 18.30 -8.50 29.20
C GLY A 162 18.37 -9.72 28.27
N GLY A 163 18.57 -10.88 28.90
CA GLY A 163 18.69 -12.16 28.20
C GLY A 163 20.12 -12.59 27.87
N PRO A 164 20.31 -13.84 27.41
CA PRO A 164 21.61 -14.36 27.03
C PRO A 164 22.23 -13.52 25.91
N LYS A 165 23.57 -13.43 25.91
CA LYS A 165 24.31 -12.76 24.85
C LYS A 165 24.08 -13.51 23.52
N CYS A 166 23.75 -12.78 22.46
CA CYS A 166 23.62 -13.31 21.12
C CYS A 166 24.26 -12.35 20.10
N ASN A 167 24.60 -12.93 18.94
CA ASN A 167 25.10 -12.20 17.78
C ASN A 167 24.19 -12.51 16.60
N LYS A 168 23.70 -11.48 15.91
CA LYS A 168 22.90 -11.59 14.69
C LYS A 168 23.59 -10.83 13.56
N GLU A 169 23.73 -11.51 12.41
CA GLU A 169 24.26 -10.94 11.18
C GLU A 169 23.19 -10.96 10.09
N PHE A 170 22.89 -9.79 9.53
CA PHE A 170 22.00 -9.63 8.38
C PHE A 170 22.82 -9.17 7.18
N LYS A 171 23.25 -10.14 6.36
CA LYS A 171 24.05 -9.88 5.14
C LYS A 171 23.22 -9.87 3.85
N TRP A 172 23.40 -8.85 3.02
CA TRP A 172 22.84 -8.71 1.68
C TRP A 172 23.87 -9.06 0.60
N LYS A 173 23.39 -9.48 -0.58
CA LYS A 173 24.24 -9.81 -1.73
C LYS A 173 24.88 -8.56 -2.35
N THR A 174 24.17 -7.44 -2.29
CA THR A 174 24.56 -6.15 -2.87
C THR A 174 24.44 -5.06 -1.82
N VAL A 175 25.17 -3.96 -2.02
CA VAL A 175 25.02 -2.75 -1.21
C VAL A 175 23.56 -2.30 -1.27
N GLN A 176 23.01 -1.92 -0.13
CA GLN A 176 21.68 -1.37 0.00
C GLN A 176 21.82 0.14 0.29
N PRO A 177 21.59 1.03 -0.70
CA PRO A 177 21.86 2.46 -0.55
C PRO A 177 21.12 3.10 0.63
N ASP A 178 19.89 2.67 0.87
CA ASP A 178 19.05 3.08 2.00
C ASP A 178 19.68 2.72 3.36
N LEU A 179 20.27 1.52 3.47
CA LEU A 179 20.98 1.12 4.69
C LEU A 179 22.30 1.87 4.86
N VAL A 180 23.02 2.18 3.78
CA VAL A 180 24.28 2.94 3.87
C VAL A 180 24.03 4.37 4.29
N GLU A 181 23.03 5.01 3.70
CA GLU A 181 22.65 6.39 4.02
C GLU A 181 22.23 6.50 5.50
N LEU A 182 21.37 5.58 5.95
CA LEU A 182 20.82 5.67 7.30
C LEU A 182 21.73 5.04 8.37
N PHE A 183 22.43 3.95 8.07
CA PHE A 183 23.18 3.15 9.04
C PHE A 183 24.69 3.05 8.73
N GLY A 184 25.20 3.85 7.78
CA GLY A 184 26.63 3.98 7.52
C GLY A 184 27.41 4.45 8.75
N ALA A 185 28.71 4.14 8.79
CA ALA A 185 29.55 4.43 9.96
C ALA A 185 29.52 5.91 10.39
N ASP A 186 29.42 6.81 9.41
CA ASP A 186 29.41 8.26 9.63
C ASP A 186 28.02 8.87 9.79
N SER A 187 26.95 8.09 9.57
CA SER A 187 25.58 8.62 9.63
C SER A 187 25.24 9.11 11.04
N SER A 188 24.52 10.22 11.12
CA SER A 188 24.01 10.76 12.39
C SER A 188 23.12 9.74 13.09
N THR A 189 22.26 9.06 12.34
CA THR A 189 21.36 8.02 12.85
C THR A 189 22.13 6.85 13.47
N MET A 190 23.18 6.33 12.84
CA MET A 190 24.00 5.25 13.43
C MET A 190 24.75 5.71 14.69
N LYS A 191 25.29 6.93 14.69
CA LYS A 191 25.93 7.52 15.88
C LYS A 191 24.95 7.64 17.04
N GLN A 192 23.74 8.15 16.79
CA GLN A 192 22.68 8.26 17.78
C GLN A 192 22.21 6.89 18.26
N LEU A 193 22.03 5.93 17.34
CA LEU A 193 21.66 4.55 17.67
C LEU A 193 22.68 3.91 18.61
N LYS A 194 23.98 4.01 18.31
CA LYS A 194 25.06 3.52 19.18
C LYS A 194 25.10 4.20 20.55
N GLY A 195 24.80 5.50 20.60
CA GLY A 195 24.73 6.25 21.86
C GLY A 195 23.58 5.82 22.77
N ARG A 196 22.42 5.46 22.18
CA ARG A 196 21.23 5.04 22.94
C ARG A 196 21.18 3.54 23.23
N ALA A 197 21.66 2.69 22.33
CA ALA A 197 21.59 1.23 22.43
C ALA A 197 22.66 0.64 23.38
N THR A 198 22.70 1.12 24.62
CA THR A 198 23.72 0.72 25.61
C THR A 198 23.70 -0.80 25.86
N GLY A 199 24.90 -1.39 25.90
CA GLY A 199 25.08 -2.84 26.07
C GLY A 199 24.87 -3.65 24.78
N VAL A 200 24.66 -3.01 23.64
CA VAL A 200 24.62 -3.66 22.31
C VAL A 200 25.66 -2.99 21.40
N ASN A 201 26.45 -3.81 20.71
CA ASN A 201 27.31 -3.37 19.64
C ASN A 201 26.56 -3.54 18.32
N VAL A 202 26.38 -2.44 17.58
CA VAL A 202 25.73 -2.44 16.27
C VAL A 202 26.63 -1.75 15.24
N GLY A 203 26.65 -2.26 14.01
CA GLY A 203 27.36 -1.62 12.92
C GLY A 203 26.97 -2.18 11.56
N LEU A 204 27.13 -1.34 10.53
CA LEU A 204 27.12 -1.75 9.14
C LEU A 204 28.55 -2.08 8.70
N VAL A 205 28.79 -3.31 8.25
CA VAL A 205 30.08 -3.82 7.80
C VAL A 205 30.04 -4.02 6.29
N ASP A 206 31.09 -3.56 5.60
CA ASP A 206 31.26 -3.61 4.14
C ASP A 206 30.04 -3.11 3.34
N ASP A 207 29.27 -2.17 3.91
CA ASP A 207 28.03 -1.62 3.33
C ASP A 207 26.97 -2.66 2.96
N LYS A 208 27.10 -3.88 3.51
CA LYS A 208 26.33 -5.07 3.10
C LYS A 208 25.91 -5.96 4.26
N ALA A 209 26.38 -5.74 5.48
CA ALA A 209 26.01 -6.57 6.62
C ALA A 209 25.73 -5.72 7.85
N ILE A 210 24.52 -5.85 8.42
CA ILE A 210 24.25 -5.31 9.76
C ILE A 210 24.65 -6.39 10.77
N MET A 211 25.60 -6.07 11.63
CA MET A 211 26.01 -6.91 12.75
C MET A 211 25.49 -6.32 14.05
N VAL A 212 24.86 -7.16 14.88
CA VAL A 212 24.34 -6.77 16.19
C VAL A 212 24.75 -7.82 17.23
N ASP A 213 25.45 -7.40 18.28
CA ASP A 213 25.95 -8.26 19.36
C ASP A 213 25.55 -7.67 20.73
N GLY A 214 24.90 -8.47 21.58
CA GLY A 214 24.46 -8.02 22.91
C GLY A 214 23.44 -8.95 23.56
N PRO A 215 22.79 -8.55 24.66
CA PRO A 215 21.70 -9.29 25.28
C PRO A 215 20.54 -9.48 24.29
N SER A 216 20.03 -10.70 24.18
CA SER A 216 19.07 -11.08 23.14
C SER A 216 17.81 -10.22 23.07
N GLU A 217 17.22 -9.84 24.21
CA GLU A 217 16.03 -8.98 24.22
C GLU A 217 16.33 -7.58 23.70
N LYS A 218 17.50 -7.03 24.06
CA LYS A 218 17.99 -5.75 23.52
C LYS A 218 18.29 -5.83 22.03
N VAL A 219 18.92 -6.91 21.58
CA VAL A 219 19.19 -7.14 20.15
C VAL A 219 17.89 -7.19 19.36
N ASP A 220 16.88 -7.91 19.85
CA ASP A 220 15.58 -8.01 19.17
C ASP A 220 14.84 -6.68 19.13
N LYS A 221 14.84 -5.93 20.24
CA LYS A 221 14.27 -4.58 20.29
C LYS A 221 15.01 -3.62 19.37
N LEU A 222 16.35 -3.66 19.34
CA LEU A 222 17.14 -2.79 18.46
C LEU A 222 16.79 -3.01 16.99
N LEU A 223 16.58 -4.26 16.57
CA LEU A 223 16.20 -4.56 15.19
C LEU A 223 14.82 -4.02 14.83
N GLU A 224 13.88 -3.97 15.78
CA GLU A 224 12.58 -3.30 15.59
C GLU A 224 12.75 -1.79 15.43
N ILE A 225 13.55 -1.18 16.30
CA ILE A 225 13.85 0.27 16.23
C ILE A 225 14.55 0.62 14.92
N MET A 226 15.56 -0.15 14.50
CA MET A 226 16.24 0.05 13.22
C MET A 226 15.27 -0.11 12.05
N GLN A 227 14.36 -1.08 12.10
CA GLN A 227 13.33 -1.21 11.08
C GLN A 227 12.43 0.03 11.03
N GLN A 228 11.99 0.53 12.19
CA GLN A 228 11.14 1.72 12.26
C GLN A 228 11.89 2.98 11.80
N LEU A 229 13.17 3.13 12.14
CA LEU A 229 14.01 4.21 11.61
C LEU A 229 14.14 4.13 10.08
N LEU A 230 14.32 2.93 9.52
CA LEU A 230 14.36 2.73 8.07
C LEU A 230 13.01 3.08 7.42
N VAL A 231 11.91 2.77 8.10
CA VAL A 231 10.56 3.12 7.64
C VAL A 231 10.34 4.61 7.72
N VAL A 232 10.63 5.29 8.83
CA VAL A 232 10.32 6.70 9.01
C VAL A 232 11.32 7.58 8.26
N LEU A 233 12.63 7.34 8.45
CA LEU A 233 13.71 8.23 7.99
C LEU A 233 14.39 7.77 6.70
N GLY A 234 14.31 6.47 6.37
CA GLY A 234 15.03 5.93 5.23
C GLY A 234 14.49 6.42 3.89
N PRO A 235 15.35 6.55 2.86
CA PRO A 235 14.87 6.83 1.52
C PRO A 235 14.01 5.66 1.03
N ALA A 236 12.86 5.95 0.44
CA ALA A 236 12.05 4.93 -0.20
C ALA A 236 11.73 5.28 -1.64
N PRO A 237 11.92 4.35 -2.57
CA PRO A 237 11.62 4.59 -3.99
C PRO A 237 10.11 4.65 -4.25
N THR A 238 9.29 4.18 -3.31
CA THR A 238 7.83 4.11 -3.49
C THR A 238 7.11 4.09 -2.15
N ASN A 239 6.19 5.04 -1.97
CA ASN A 239 5.18 5.05 -0.93
C ASN A 239 3.81 4.86 -1.61
N TYR A 240 2.86 4.29 -0.89
CA TYR A 240 1.55 3.92 -1.38
C TYR A 240 0.48 4.57 -0.51
N ILE A 241 -0.55 5.08 -1.18
CA ILE A 241 -1.79 5.52 -0.55
C ILE A 241 -2.83 4.47 -0.88
N THR A 242 -3.37 3.83 0.15
CA THR A 242 -4.29 2.71 0.02
C THR A 242 -5.51 2.88 0.93
N ILE A 243 -6.64 2.30 0.54
CA ILE A 243 -7.83 2.19 1.41
C ILE A 243 -8.00 0.72 1.77
N THR A 244 -7.94 0.39 3.05
CA THR A 244 -8.20 -0.98 3.51
C THR A 244 -9.70 -1.23 3.58
N ILE A 245 -10.04 -2.51 3.46
CA ILE A 245 -11.43 -2.97 3.44
C ILE A 245 -11.62 -4.04 4.49
N GLN A 246 -12.84 -4.12 5.01
CA GLN A 246 -13.26 -5.17 5.91
C GLN A 246 -14.61 -5.74 5.47
N GLY A 247 -14.91 -6.95 5.94
CA GLY A 247 -16.16 -7.64 5.62
C GLY A 247 -16.23 -8.93 6.41
N ILE A 248 -17.44 -9.26 6.87
CA ILE A 248 -17.68 -10.41 7.76
C ILE A 248 -17.32 -11.73 7.05
N ASP A 249 -17.53 -11.79 5.73
CA ASP A 249 -17.37 -13.02 4.95
C ASP A 249 -16.01 -13.17 4.25
N ILE A 250 -15.12 -12.16 4.32
CA ILE A 250 -13.85 -12.15 3.58
C ILE A 250 -13.06 -13.44 3.83
N ASN A 251 -12.92 -13.86 5.09
CA ASN A 251 -12.16 -15.05 5.45
C ASN A 251 -12.73 -16.32 4.82
N ALA A 252 -14.06 -16.48 4.87
CA ALA A 252 -14.74 -17.63 4.29
C ALA A 252 -14.62 -17.65 2.76
N LYS A 253 -14.83 -16.50 2.11
CA LYS A 253 -14.72 -16.34 0.65
C LYS A 253 -13.28 -16.56 0.16
N MET A 254 -12.28 -16.03 0.85
CA MET A 254 -10.87 -16.26 0.52
C MET A 254 -10.44 -17.73 0.71
N THR A 255 -11.03 -18.42 1.69
CA THR A 255 -10.82 -19.87 1.89
C THR A 255 -11.46 -20.68 0.78
N ALA A 256 -12.71 -20.38 0.40
CA ALA A 256 -13.38 -21.02 -0.73
C ALA A 256 -12.61 -20.79 -2.04
N LEU A 257 -12.18 -19.55 -2.29
CA LEU A 257 -11.34 -19.22 -3.44
C LEU A 257 -10.06 -20.05 -3.47
N LYS A 258 -9.38 -20.20 -2.33
CA LYS A 258 -8.19 -21.06 -2.19
C LYS A 258 -8.47 -22.51 -2.57
N GLN A 259 -9.63 -23.04 -2.15
CA GLN A 259 -10.04 -24.40 -2.48
C GLN A 259 -10.30 -24.55 -3.98
N CYS A 260 -10.95 -23.57 -4.61
CA CYS A 260 -11.24 -23.58 -6.04
C CYS A 260 -9.98 -23.47 -6.91
N VAL A 261 -9.05 -22.55 -6.59
CA VAL A 261 -7.85 -22.33 -7.42
C VAL A 261 -6.70 -23.28 -7.10
N GLY A 262 -6.74 -23.95 -5.94
CA GLY A 262 -5.75 -24.93 -5.51
C GLY A 262 -4.32 -24.38 -5.50
N LYS A 263 -3.41 -25.03 -6.24
CA LYS A 263 -1.99 -24.65 -6.34
C LYS A 263 -1.71 -23.67 -7.50
N LEU A 264 -2.71 -23.37 -8.32
CA LEU A 264 -2.55 -22.56 -9.53
C LEU A 264 -2.33 -21.09 -9.19
N ALA A 265 -2.93 -20.60 -8.11
CA ALA A 265 -2.73 -19.25 -7.61
C ALA A 265 -2.63 -19.24 -6.08
N ARG A 266 -2.13 -18.13 -5.54
CA ARG A 266 -2.11 -17.88 -4.09
C ARG A 266 -3.08 -16.75 -3.76
N PRO A 267 -4.15 -17.02 -3.01
CA PRO A 267 -5.01 -15.96 -2.49
C PRO A 267 -4.22 -14.98 -1.63
N VAL A 268 -4.55 -13.70 -1.75
CA VAL A 268 -4.01 -12.65 -0.88
C VAL A 268 -4.56 -12.86 0.53
N ALA A 269 -3.73 -12.60 1.54
CA ALA A 269 -4.18 -12.71 2.92
C ALA A 269 -5.25 -11.63 3.20
N PRO A 270 -6.36 -11.93 3.90
CA PRO A 270 -7.45 -10.98 4.17
C PRO A 270 -6.98 -9.62 4.68
N GLU A 271 -6.03 -9.60 5.61
CA GLU A 271 -5.45 -8.39 6.22
C GLU A 271 -4.61 -7.54 5.26
N LYS A 272 -4.37 -8.02 4.03
CA LYS A 272 -3.62 -7.31 2.98
C LYS A 272 -4.51 -6.82 1.84
N LEU A 273 -5.82 -7.06 1.90
CA LEU A 273 -6.75 -6.59 0.89
C LEU A 273 -6.95 -5.08 1.03
N HIS A 274 -6.77 -4.36 -0.07
CA HIS A 274 -6.90 -2.92 -0.12
C HIS A 274 -7.14 -2.46 -1.56
N PHE A 275 -7.69 -1.26 -1.71
CA PHE A 275 -7.65 -0.49 -2.94
C PHE A 275 -6.39 0.37 -2.96
N SER A 276 -5.65 0.35 -4.06
CA SER A 276 -4.58 1.33 -4.29
C SER A 276 -5.16 2.62 -4.88
N VAL A 277 -4.90 3.74 -4.23
CA VAL A 277 -5.34 5.08 -4.68
C VAL A 277 -4.26 5.70 -5.57
N GLY A 278 -3.02 5.67 -5.09
CA GLY A 278 -1.87 6.25 -5.75
C GLY A 278 -0.56 5.81 -5.11
N LYS A 279 0.54 6.16 -5.76
CA LYS A 279 1.88 5.92 -5.25
C LYS A 279 2.81 7.08 -5.56
N THR A 280 3.86 7.25 -4.77
CA THR A 280 4.92 8.19 -5.11
C THR A 280 5.76 7.65 -6.27
N SER A 281 6.29 8.58 -7.05
CA SER A 281 7.28 8.36 -8.09
C SER A 281 8.59 9.04 -7.66
N GLY A 282 9.71 8.33 -7.80
CA GLY A 282 11.00 8.80 -7.31
C GLY A 282 11.20 8.65 -5.81
N ALA A 283 12.35 9.13 -5.33
CA ALA A 283 12.70 9.12 -3.92
C ALA A 283 12.03 10.31 -3.21
N TRP A 284 11.03 10.03 -2.40
CA TRP A 284 10.44 11.01 -1.50
C TRP A 284 11.17 10.95 -0.15
N SER A 285 11.47 12.11 0.42
CA SER A 285 12.03 12.18 1.77
C SER A 285 11.00 11.78 2.83
N ALA A 286 11.47 11.50 4.04
CA ALA A 286 10.62 11.27 5.20
C ALA A 286 9.62 12.42 5.40
N GLU A 287 10.13 13.65 5.40
CA GLU A 287 9.38 14.88 5.64
C GLU A 287 8.28 15.09 4.59
N GLN A 288 8.56 14.80 3.32
CA GLN A 288 7.57 14.90 2.26
C GLN A 288 6.41 13.91 2.46
N VAL A 289 6.70 12.70 2.95
CA VAL A 289 5.66 11.70 3.23
C VAL A 289 4.90 12.04 4.51
N CYS A 290 5.56 12.57 5.54
CA CYS A 290 4.90 13.08 6.74
C CYS A 290 3.95 14.24 6.40
N GLN A 291 4.39 15.18 5.55
CA GLN A 291 3.53 16.29 5.09
C GLN A 291 2.34 15.77 4.30
N LEU A 292 2.54 14.76 3.44
CA LEU A 292 1.44 14.11 2.72
C LEU A 292 0.42 13.48 3.68
N ALA A 293 0.88 12.76 4.71
CA ALA A 293 0.03 12.16 5.72
C ALA A 293 -0.77 13.22 6.49
N HIS A 294 -0.10 14.28 6.95
CA HIS A 294 -0.74 15.41 7.62
C HIS A 294 -1.81 16.07 6.74
N ASP A 295 -1.51 16.32 5.46
CA ASP A 295 -2.45 16.97 4.54
C ASP A 295 -3.67 16.08 4.25
N LEU A 296 -3.48 14.75 4.18
CA LEU A 296 -4.55 13.77 4.07
C LEU A 296 -5.41 13.74 5.32
N GLY A 297 -4.80 13.70 6.51
CA GLY A 297 -5.50 13.74 7.79
C GLY A 297 -6.36 15.00 7.93
N LYS A 298 -5.79 16.17 7.64
CA LYS A 298 -6.52 17.44 7.62
C LYS A 298 -7.71 17.41 6.65
N TYR A 299 -7.51 16.91 5.43
CA TYR A 299 -8.59 16.80 4.45
C TYR A 299 -9.71 15.87 4.94
N LEU A 300 -9.37 14.69 5.44
CA LEU A 300 -10.36 13.71 5.90
C LEU A 300 -11.10 14.19 7.16
N ASN A 301 -10.41 14.84 8.10
CA ASN A 301 -11.02 15.43 9.29
C ASN A 301 -12.04 16.53 8.94
N GLN A 302 -11.73 17.38 7.97
CA GLN A 302 -12.65 18.41 7.47
C GLN A 302 -13.88 17.84 6.77
N ARG A 303 -13.81 16.58 6.35
CA ARG A 303 -14.80 15.92 5.52
C ARG A 303 -15.77 15.03 6.32
N THR A 304 -15.85 15.22 7.64
CA THR A 304 -16.58 14.42 8.64
C THR A 304 -18.07 14.17 8.35
N THR A 305 -18.62 14.66 7.24
CA THR A 305 -20.03 14.50 6.87
C THR A 305 -20.33 13.51 5.73
N ALA A 306 -19.37 12.89 5.03
CA ALA A 306 -19.71 12.25 3.73
C ALA A 306 -19.13 10.87 3.37
N LEU A 307 -18.23 10.27 4.17
CA LEU A 307 -17.87 8.86 3.98
C LEU A 307 -18.62 8.03 5.02
N SER A 308 -19.88 7.68 4.74
CA SER A 308 -20.58 6.75 5.63
C SER A 308 -19.86 5.40 5.61
N SER A 309 -19.00 5.17 6.59
CA SER A 309 -18.25 3.92 6.82
C SER A 309 -19.16 2.69 7.00
N ASN A 310 -20.47 2.90 7.16
CA ASN A 310 -21.48 1.86 7.26
C ASN A 310 -22.13 1.49 5.91
N THR A 311 -21.77 2.14 4.80
CA THR A 311 -22.34 1.77 3.50
C THR A 311 -21.59 0.58 2.93
N SER A 312 -22.29 -0.55 2.87
CA SER A 312 -21.73 -1.77 2.30
C SER A 312 -21.73 -1.75 0.78
N PHE A 313 -20.75 -2.41 0.17
CA PHE A 313 -20.64 -2.62 -1.28
C PHE A 313 -20.11 -4.02 -1.60
N LEU A 314 -20.20 -4.42 -2.86
CA LEU A 314 -19.69 -5.69 -3.37
C LEU A 314 -18.55 -5.46 -4.36
N CYS A 315 -17.58 -6.38 -4.37
CA CYS A 315 -16.64 -6.52 -5.47
C CYS A 315 -17.03 -7.75 -6.29
N ASP A 316 -17.81 -7.53 -7.34
CA ASP A 316 -18.45 -8.54 -8.18
C ASP A 316 -17.97 -8.51 -9.65
N GLU A 317 -17.21 -7.47 -10.02
CA GLU A 317 -16.61 -7.35 -11.35
C GLU A 317 -15.11 -7.67 -11.33
N VAL A 318 -14.63 -8.27 -12.42
CA VAL A 318 -13.20 -8.52 -12.66
C VAL A 318 -12.57 -7.29 -13.31
N ALA A 319 -11.74 -6.57 -12.56
CA ALA A 319 -10.99 -5.42 -13.09
C ALA A 319 -9.88 -5.85 -14.05
N PHE A 320 -9.17 -6.92 -13.70
CA PHE A 320 -8.24 -7.57 -14.62
C PHE A 320 -8.03 -9.03 -14.23
N THR A 321 -7.66 -9.83 -15.23
CA THR A 321 -7.06 -11.14 -15.00
C THR A 321 -5.81 -11.24 -15.85
N ASN A 322 -4.65 -11.18 -15.21
CA ASN A 322 -3.39 -11.45 -15.88
C ASN A 322 -3.07 -12.93 -15.68
N ILE A 323 -3.03 -13.70 -16.75
CA ILE A 323 -2.70 -15.14 -16.73
C ILE A 323 -1.52 -15.42 -17.67
N ASN A 324 -0.61 -14.46 -17.80
CA ASN A 324 0.61 -14.69 -18.56
C ASN A 324 1.55 -15.63 -17.77
N SER A 325 2.53 -16.24 -18.46
CA SER A 325 3.43 -17.23 -17.84
C SER A 325 4.23 -16.69 -16.65
N ASN A 326 4.34 -15.37 -16.53
CA ASN A 326 5.22 -14.71 -15.58
C ASN A 326 4.45 -14.04 -14.43
N ILE A 327 3.17 -13.73 -14.62
CA ILE A 327 2.29 -13.00 -13.71
C ILE A 327 0.92 -13.67 -13.74
N GLN A 328 0.49 -14.21 -12.60
CA GLN A 328 -0.90 -14.61 -12.40
C GLN A 328 -1.48 -13.69 -11.32
N ALA A 329 -2.40 -12.82 -11.70
CA ALA A 329 -3.03 -11.91 -10.77
C ALA A 329 -4.50 -11.67 -11.16
N LEU A 330 -5.37 -11.64 -10.16
CA LEU A 330 -6.78 -11.33 -10.31
C LEU A 330 -7.09 -10.10 -9.45
N GLY A 331 -7.52 -9.03 -10.12
CA GLY A 331 -8.04 -7.83 -9.50
C GLY A 331 -9.56 -7.78 -9.65
N VAL A 332 -10.27 -7.42 -8.58
CA VAL A 332 -11.72 -7.26 -8.56
C VAL A 332 -12.09 -5.84 -8.14
N VAL A 333 -13.26 -5.37 -8.57
CA VAL A 333 -13.76 -4.01 -8.35
C VAL A 333 -15.29 -4.08 -8.18
N PRO A 334 -15.92 -3.08 -7.54
CA PRO A 334 -17.36 -2.97 -7.56
C PRO A 334 -17.88 -2.70 -8.97
N SER A 335 -18.93 -3.38 -9.41
CA SER A 335 -19.63 -3.06 -10.65
C SER A 335 -20.36 -1.71 -10.59
N ASP A 336 -20.79 -1.30 -9.38
CA ASP A 336 -21.39 0.01 -9.16
C ASP A 336 -20.32 1.11 -9.14
N SER A 337 -20.33 1.94 -10.19
CA SER A 337 -19.47 3.12 -10.34
C SER A 337 -19.74 4.19 -9.28
N ASN A 338 -20.87 4.14 -8.59
CA ASN A 338 -21.23 5.03 -7.49
C ASN A 338 -21.02 4.39 -6.12
N SER A 339 -20.40 3.21 -6.04
CA SER A 339 -20.12 2.57 -4.75
C SER A 339 -19.27 3.46 -3.84
N PRO A 340 -19.37 3.31 -2.50
CA PRO A 340 -18.54 4.02 -1.54
C PRO A 340 -17.04 3.96 -1.85
N ALA A 341 -16.55 2.82 -2.35
CA ALA A 341 -15.16 2.67 -2.76
C ALA A 341 -14.78 3.61 -3.91
N HIS A 342 -15.59 3.66 -4.98
CA HIS A 342 -15.32 4.55 -6.12
C HIS A 342 -15.35 6.02 -5.72
N GLN A 343 -16.32 6.44 -4.89
CA GLN A 343 -16.42 7.81 -4.39
C GLN A 343 -15.17 8.17 -3.58
N ALA A 344 -14.83 7.36 -2.57
CA ALA A 344 -13.68 7.58 -1.70
C ALA A 344 -12.36 7.70 -2.48
N ILE A 345 -12.16 6.80 -3.45
CA ILE A 345 -10.95 6.81 -4.28
C ILE A 345 -10.92 8.04 -5.17
N GLY A 346 -12.03 8.39 -5.83
CA GLY A 346 -12.12 9.57 -6.68
C GLY A 346 -11.78 10.86 -5.92
N GLU A 347 -12.34 11.03 -4.73
CA GLU A 347 -12.12 12.23 -3.92
C GLU A 347 -10.68 12.31 -3.38
N LEU A 348 -10.10 11.20 -2.95
CA LEU A 348 -8.68 11.16 -2.60
C LEU A 348 -7.80 11.47 -3.82
N GLN A 349 -8.14 10.94 -4.99
CA GLN A 349 -7.40 11.24 -6.23
C GLN A 349 -7.54 12.71 -6.65
N ASP A 350 -8.69 13.35 -6.42
CA ASP A 350 -8.89 14.77 -6.70
C ASP A 350 -8.01 15.66 -5.82
N VAL A 351 -7.90 15.33 -4.52
CA VAL A 351 -7.02 16.05 -3.58
C VAL A 351 -5.54 15.83 -3.91
N LEU A 352 -5.18 14.61 -4.33
CA LEU A 352 -3.79 14.23 -4.59
C LEU A 352 -3.33 14.57 -6.01
N GLY A 353 -4.23 14.69 -6.98
CA GLY A 353 -3.95 14.75 -8.41
C GLY A 353 -3.15 15.97 -8.87
N GLY A 354 -3.07 17.01 -8.05
CA GLY A 354 -2.24 18.20 -8.30
C GLY A 354 -0.80 18.11 -7.78
N ARG A 355 -0.44 17.07 -7.01
CA ARG A 355 0.88 16.98 -6.39
C ARG A 355 1.91 16.38 -7.32
N SER A 356 3.00 17.12 -7.54
CA SER A 356 4.16 16.61 -8.27
C SER A 356 4.72 15.37 -7.59
N GLY A 357 5.14 14.39 -8.40
CA GLY A 357 5.74 13.17 -7.90
C GLY A 357 4.74 12.12 -7.38
N LEU A 358 3.43 12.34 -7.46
CA LEU A 358 2.43 11.29 -7.24
C LEU A 358 1.90 10.73 -8.56
N THR A 359 1.69 9.42 -8.61
CA THR A 359 1.04 8.73 -9.72
C THR A 359 -0.22 8.06 -9.21
N MET A 360 -1.38 8.52 -9.66
CA MET A 360 -2.67 7.95 -9.30
C MET A 360 -2.89 6.63 -10.04
N VAL A 361 -3.63 5.72 -9.40
CA VAL A 361 -4.03 4.45 -10.00
C VAL A 361 -5.18 4.69 -10.96
N THR A 362 -5.01 4.32 -12.23
CA THR A 362 -6.02 4.53 -13.27
C THR A 362 -7.23 3.60 -13.14
N THR A 363 -7.01 2.42 -12.56
CA THR A 363 -8.04 1.39 -12.42
C THR A 363 -7.97 0.86 -10.99
N PRO A 364 -8.62 1.53 -10.04
CA PRO A 364 -8.63 1.08 -8.66
C PRO A 364 -9.26 -0.31 -8.55
N HIS A 365 -8.62 -1.21 -7.82
CA HIS A 365 -9.03 -2.60 -7.69
C HIS A 365 -8.48 -3.19 -6.39
N VAL A 366 -9.05 -4.32 -5.98
CA VAL A 366 -8.52 -5.18 -4.93
C VAL A 366 -7.87 -6.39 -5.57
N THR A 367 -6.56 -6.59 -5.35
CA THR A 367 -5.90 -7.82 -5.81
C THR A 367 -6.25 -8.96 -4.84
N ILE A 368 -6.90 -10.01 -5.34
CA ILE A 368 -7.35 -11.16 -4.53
C ILE A 368 -6.56 -12.44 -4.82
N LEU A 369 -5.94 -12.56 -5.99
CA LEU A 369 -5.03 -13.66 -6.32
C LEU A 369 -3.68 -13.11 -6.76
N ASN A 370 -2.62 -13.77 -6.31
CA ASN A 370 -1.24 -13.56 -6.75
C ASN A 370 -0.67 -14.85 -7.35
N LYS A 371 0.50 -14.72 -7.98
CA LYS A 371 1.18 -15.82 -8.67
C LYS A 371 1.37 -17.04 -7.77
N GLY A 372 0.89 -18.19 -8.26
CA GLY A 372 1.14 -19.50 -7.66
C GLY A 372 2.59 -19.95 -7.87
N LYS A 373 2.94 -21.12 -7.33
CA LYS A 373 4.25 -21.74 -7.62
C LYS A 373 4.26 -22.40 -9.01
N THR A 374 3.09 -22.77 -9.51
CA THR A 374 2.93 -23.52 -10.75
C THR A 374 2.64 -22.58 -11.92
N LYS A 375 3.31 -22.81 -13.05
CA LYS A 375 2.98 -22.14 -14.31
C LYS A 375 1.69 -22.77 -14.86
N ILE A 376 0.65 -21.96 -15.03
CA ILE A 376 -0.60 -22.38 -15.67
C ILE A 376 -0.34 -22.57 -17.17
N VAL A 377 -0.62 -23.75 -17.72
CA VAL A 377 -0.51 -24.04 -19.15
C VAL A 377 -1.69 -24.91 -19.62
N GLY A 378 -2.14 -24.69 -20.86
CA GLY A 378 -3.11 -25.58 -21.51
C GLY A 378 -4.44 -25.75 -20.75
N SER A 379 -4.74 -26.98 -20.32
CA SER A 379 -5.96 -27.33 -19.57
C SER A 379 -6.10 -26.56 -18.25
N ASP A 380 -4.98 -26.27 -17.59
CA ASP A 380 -4.96 -25.57 -16.30
C ASP A 380 -5.60 -24.17 -16.40
N LEU A 381 -5.51 -23.54 -17.58
CA LEU A 381 -6.11 -22.23 -17.81
C LEU A 381 -7.64 -22.30 -17.79
N LYS A 382 -8.21 -23.33 -18.43
CA LYS A 382 -9.66 -23.53 -18.45
C LYS A 382 -10.19 -23.83 -17.05
N ASP A 383 -9.48 -24.68 -16.31
CA ASP A 383 -9.83 -25.03 -14.94
C ASP A 383 -9.73 -23.80 -14.03
N PHE A 384 -8.68 -22.98 -14.20
CA PHE A 384 -8.52 -21.72 -13.47
C PHE A 384 -9.63 -20.71 -13.77
N THR A 385 -9.99 -20.48 -15.04
CA THR A 385 -11.09 -19.58 -15.40
C THR A 385 -12.42 -20.09 -14.87
N THR A 386 -12.66 -21.40 -14.92
CA THR A 386 -13.88 -22.01 -14.35
C THR A 386 -13.92 -21.81 -12.85
N ALA A 387 -12.79 -22.03 -12.15
CA ALA A 387 -12.67 -21.81 -10.71
C ALA A 387 -12.94 -20.35 -10.31
N ILE A 388 -12.43 -19.37 -11.07
CA ILE A 388 -12.73 -17.94 -10.85
C ILE A 388 -14.23 -17.67 -11.02
N ALA A 389 -14.84 -18.19 -12.09
CA ALA A 389 -16.27 -18.00 -12.35
C ALA A 389 -17.14 -18.63 -11.24
N THR A 390 -16.75 -19.80 -10.72
CA THR A 390 -17.44 -20.44 -9.59
C THR A 390 -17.27 -19.67 -8.29
N ALA A 391 -16.11 -19.04 -8.08
CA ALA A 391 -15.87 -18.21 -6.90
C ALA A 391 -16.66 -16.90 -6.89
N ASN A 392 -17.04 -16.38 -8.08
CA ASN A 392 -17.91 -15.21 -8.20
C ASN A 392 -19.39 -15.61 -8.05
N GLY A 393 -19.83 -15.77 -6.80
CA GLY A 393 -21.22 -16.09 -6.47
C GLY A 393 -22.15 -14.86 -6.50
N GLN A 394 -23.37 -15.03 -6.01
CA GLN A 394 -24.35 -13.93 -5.91
C GLN A 394 -23.88 -12.78 -5.00
N ASP A 395 -23.02 -13.05 -4.02
CA ASP A 395 -22.47 -12.03 -3.12
C ASP A 395 -21.09 -11.50 -3.56
N GLY A 396 -20.75 -11.67 -4.84
CA GLY A 396 -19.44 -11.31 -5.38
C GLY A 396 -18.28 -12.15 -4.84
N PHE A 397 -17.06 -11.71 -5.12
CA PHE A 397 -15.83 -12.44 -4.79
C PHE A 397 -15.49 -12.43 -3.31
N LEU A 398 -15.87 -11.36 -2.58
CA LEU A 398 -15.42 -11.09 -1.21
C LEU A 398 -16.57 -11.00 -0.20
N GLY A 399 -17.82 -11.12 -0.65
CA GLY A 399 -18.99 -10.80 0.17
C GLY A 399 -19.20 -9.29 0.32
N PRO A 400 -20.16 -8.88 1.18
CA PRO A 400 -20.36 -7.49 1.57
C PRO A 400 -19.13 -6.89 2.26
N LEU A 401 -18.69 -5.72 1.77
CA LEU A 401 -17.52 -5.01 2.24
C LEU A 401 -17.88 -3.63 2.78
N THR A 402 -17.06 -3.08 3.67
CA THR A 402 -17.02 -1.66 4.02
C THR A 402 -15.59 -1.13 3.93
N LEU A 403 -15.44 0.18 3.79
CA LEU A 403 -14.13 0.84 3.90
C LEU A 403 -13.76 0.95 5.38
N GLU A 404 -12.51 0.67 5.71
CA GLU A 404 -12.04 0.67 7.10
C GLU A 404 -11.18 1.90 7.40
N LYS A 405 -10.09 2.09 6.65
CA LYS A 405 -9.14 3.19 6.86
C LYS A 405 -8.37 3.56 5.60
N VAL A 406 -7.89 4.79 5.55
CA VAL A 406 -6.86 5.23 4.62
C VAL A 406 -5.49 4.98 5.25
N VAL A 407 -4.56 4.45 4.48
CA VAL A 407 -3.21 4.10 4.93
C VAL A 407 -2.19 4.69 3.96
N VAL A 408 -1.22 5.42 4.51
CA VAL A 408 0.01 5.77 3.83
C VAL A 408 1.08 4.77 4.28
N SER A 409 1.59 3.99 3.33
CA SER A 409 2.61 2.99 3.61
C SER A 409 3.86 3.19 2.77
N ARG A 410 4.99 2.76 3.30
CA ARG A 410 6.28 2.81 2.64
C ARG A 410 6.75 1.42 2.27
N SER A 411 7.25 1.27 1.05
CA SER A 411 7.82 0.02 0.61
C SER A 411 9.35 0.05 0.72
N THR A 412 9.87 -0.61 1.75
CA THR A 412 11.30 -0.71 2.05
C THR A 412 11.71 -2.15 2.35
N ASN A 413 13.00 -2.41 2.41
CA ASN A 413 13.53 -3.71 2.79
C ASN A 413 13.24 -4.00 4.26
N ASN A 414 12.78 -5.22 4.54
CA ASN A 414 12.69 -5.71 5.91
C ASN A 414 14.07 -6.25 6.33
N ILE A 415 14.64 -5.70 7.40
CA ILE A 415 16.01 -6.04 7.86
C ILE A 415 16.12 -7.54 8.19
N LYS A 416 15.12 -8.10 8.89
CA LYS A 416 15.14 -9.49 9.36
C LYS A 416 14.99 -10.49 8.20
N SER A 417 13.99 -10.28 7.34
CA SER A 417 13.65 -11.21 6.25
C SER A 417 14.40 -10.95 4.94
N LYS A 418 15.02 -9.77 4.80
CA LYS A 418 15.70 -9.28 3.59
C LYS A 418 14.79 -9.16 2.36
N ASN A 419 13.47 -9.28 2.56
CA ASN A 419 12.47 -9.12 1.53
C ASN A 419 11.87 -7.72 1.61
N ARG A 420 11.41 -7.21 0.47
CA ARG A 420 10.66 -5.96 0.41
C ARG A 420 9.33 -6.12 1.14
N GLY A 421 9.07 -5.23 2.10
CA GLY A 421 7.83 -5.14 2.85
C GLY A 421 7.05 -3.87 2.51
N TYR A 422 5.87 -3.74 3.10
CA TYR A 422 5.08 -2.52 3.16
C TYR A 422 4.85 -2.22 4.62
N PHE A 423 5.23 -1.02 5.06
CA PHE A 423 5.16 -0.61 6.45
C PHE A 423 4.30 0.63 6.55
N THR A 424 3.31 0.61 7.44
CA THR A 424 2.44 1.76 7.70
C THR A 424 3.26 2.91 8.27
N LEU A 425 3.11 4.09 7.68
CA LEU A 425 3.64 5.35 8.20
C LEU A 425 2.55 6.13 8.93
N TRP A 426 1.35 6.10 8.39
CA TRP A 426 0.20 6.81 8.91
C TRP A 426 -1.07 6.09 8.45
N GLU A 427 -2.10 6.12 9.30
CA GLU A 427 -3.42 5.63 8.96
C GLU A 427 -4.50 6.45 9.63
N MET A 428 -5.69 6.48 9.04
CA MET A 428 -6.86 7.16 9.59
C MET A 428 -8.12 6.36 9.27
N LYS A 429 -8.93 6.10 10.29
CA LYS A 429 -10.21 5.41 10.15
C LYS A 429 -11.21 6.26 9.38
N LEU A 430 -12.02 5.61 8.54
CA LEU A 430 -13.04 6.23 7.72
C LEU A 430 -14.43 6.22 8.37
#